data_AF-A0A2H0FZH4-F1
#
_entry.id   AF-A0A2H0FZH4-F1
#
_cell.length_a   1.000
_cell.length_b   1.000
_cell.length_c   1.000
_cell.angle_alpha   90.00
_cell.angle_beta   90.00
_cell.angle_gamma   90.00
#
_symmetry.space_group_name_H-M   'P 1'
#
loop_
_entity.id
_entity.type
_entity.pdbx_description
1 polymer ?
#
loop_
_entity_poly.entity_id
_entity_poly.type
_entity_poly.pdbx_seq_one_letter_code
_entity_poly.pdbx_strand_id
1 'polypeptide(L)'
;MKSSIISVVILISFLLLNACGGTKELAKTETGDIPEWYLNPPTATDHIFAAASSTSRDMDLAITKATTEARANIARNIEVKINSMQKKFEEEVGQGENSEFLSQFTQATKTIASKELTGSQISQKKLIKDGSNWRAYVLVKYPIGAAQKAFLKKISDNTNLYTRFRSTEAFKELENDVNKYENINQVTNHPVVENKVAKEVVEEIAQPAPPVPPVVPPTPPVKPSIEKTNPVISIDKFAFELVSCKLENKKITANLIIKNTTENDLELIIGLTDVKIFDESGNEYTVSIAKLANSASKIGWSRLEKQTVPGIPTPAEFLFENISSKTTKISLLTIYVVNGGQTVKFRDIDLINVN
;
A
#
# COMPACT_ATOMS: atom_id res chain seq x y z
N MET A 1 25.03 -51.68 27.83
CA MET A 1 23.72 -50.99 27.94
C MET A 1 23.73 -49.55 27.46
N LYS A 2 24.71 -48.70 27.86
CA LYS A 2 24.74 -47.28 27.44
C LYS A 2 24.97 -47.07 25.93
N SER A 3 25.73 -47.95 25.25
CA SER A 3 25.95 -47.87 23.79
C SER A 3 24.73 -48.29 22.97
N SER A 4 23.94 -49.27 23.42
CA SER A 4 22.72 -49.70 22.72
C SER A 4 21.60 -48.65 22.76
N ILE A 5 21.55 -47.83 23.81
CA ILE A 5 20.53 -46.77 23.93
C ILE A 5 20.81 -45.62 22.96
N ILE A 6 22.10 -45.31 22.71
CA ILE A 6 22.49 -44.25 21.77
C ILE A 6 22.15 -44.63 20.33
N SER A 7 22.32 -45.89 19.93
CA SER A 7 21.98 -46.35 18.58
C SER A 7 20.48 -46.34 18.28
N VAL A 8 19.62 -46.57 19.29
CA VAL A 8 18.15 -46.55 19.12
C VAL A 8 17.62 -45.11 18.99
N VAL A 9 18.22 -44.16 19.71
CA VAL A 9 17.83 -42.73 19.63
C VAL A 9 18.21 -42.11 18.29
N ILE A 10 19.33 -42.51 17.69
CA ILE A 10 19.77 -42.03 16.37
C ILE A 10 18.87 -42.57 15.25
N LEU A 11 18.38 -43.82 15.37
CA LEU A 11 17.49 -44.43 14.38
C LEU A 11 16.08 -43.83 14.39
N ILE A 12 15.55 -43.46 15.58
CA ILE A 12 14.24 -42.80 15.72
C ILE A 12 14.28 -41.35 15.21
N SER A 13 15.42 -40.66 15.37
CA SER A 13 15.62 -39.29 14.88
C SER A 13 15.63 -39.21 13.33
N PHE A 14 16.05 -40.27 12.65
CA PHE A 14 16.06 -40.33 11.18
C PHE A 14 14.67 -40.56 10.56
N LEU A 15 13.71 -41.13 11.30
CA LEU A 15 12.35 -41.37 10.80
C LEU A 15 11.44 -40.12 10.84
N LEU A 16 11.81 -39.06 11.56
CA LEU A 16 10.99 -37.86 11.71
C LEU A 16 11.25 -36.76 10.67
N LEU A 17 12.18 -36.97 9.72
CA LEU A 17 12.59 -35.96 8.74
C LEU A 17 11.86 -36.00 7.39
N ASN A 18 10.95 -36.96 7.16
CA ASN A 18 10.25 -37.11 5.87
C ASN A 18 8.77 -36.66 5.88
N ALA A 19 8.30 -35.99 6.93
CA ALA A 19 6.88 -35.68 7.12
C ALA A 19 6.42 -34.27 6.71
N CYS A 20 7.23 -33.49 5.98
CA CYS A 20 6.80 -32.18 5.50
C CYS A 20 7.29 -31.92 4.06
N GLY A 21 6.70 -32.64 3.12
CA GLY A 21 6.92 -32.50 1.67
C GLY A 21 5.63 -32.67 0.88
N GLY A 22 4.51 -32.12 1.39
CA GLY A 22 3.27 -32.07 0.63
C GLY A 22 3.34 -30.95 -0.41
N THR A 23 3.54 -31.31 -1.67
CA THR A 23 3.27 -30.43 -2.82
C THR A 23 1.79 -30.05 -2.77
N LYS A 24 1.48 -28.82 -2.34
CA LYS A 24 0.14 -28.25 -2.53
C LYS A 24 -0.07 -28.09 -4.03
N GLU A 25 -0.86 -28.96 -4.64
CA GLU A 25 -1.36 -28.71 -5.99
C GLU A 25 -2.01 -27.32 -6.02
N LEU A 26 -1.66 -26.53 -7.02
CA LEU A 26 -2.38 -25.29 -7.32
C LEU A 26 -3.86 -25.65 -7.46
N ALA A 27 -4.75 -24.82 -6.90
CA ALA A 27 -6.19 -25.03 -7.04
C ALA A 27 -6.50 -25.20 -8.54
N LYS A 28 -6.97 -26.41 -8.92
CA LYS A 28 -7.41 -26.70 -10.29
C LYS A 28 -8.48 -25.67 -10.63
N THR A 29 -8.11 -24.70 -11.45
CA THR A 29 -9.08 -23.76 -12.03
C THR A 29 -9.49 -24.43 -13.33
N GLU A 30 -10.73 -24.87 -13.46
CA GLU A 30 -11.25 -25.24 -14.79
C GLU A 30 -11.17 -23.97 -15.64
N THR A 31 -10.15 -23.88 -16.48
CA THR A 31 -9.68 -22.67 -17.17
C THR A 31 -10.64 -22.13 -18.24
N GLY A 32 -11.89 -22.56 -18.25
CA GLY A 32 -12.77 -22.43 -19.42
C GLY A 32 -13.48 -21.09 -19.56
N ASP A 33 -13.80 -20.38 -18.46
CA ASP A 33 -14.86 -19.36 -18.53
C ASP A 33 -14.55 -18.05 -17.78
N ILE A 34 -13.29 -17.59 -17.89
CA ILE A 34 -12.87 -16.29 -17.35
C ILE A 34 -13.48 -15.16 -18.20
N PRO A 35 -14.19 -14.19 -17.60
CA PRO A 35 -14.75 -13.09 -18.36
C PRO A 35 -13.66 -12.14 -18.89
N GLU A 36 -13.86 -11.65 -20.11
CA GLU A 36 -12.90 -10.76 -20.79
C GLU A 36 -12.59 -9.50 -20.00
N TRP A 37 -13.62 -8.88 -19.41
CA TRP A 37 -13.48 -7.68 -18.58
C TRP A 37 -12.69 -7.90 -17.28
N TYR A 38 -12.45 -9.15 -16.87
CA TYR A 38 -11.59 -9.47 -15.74
C TYR A 38 -10.12 -9.50 -16.14
N LEU A 39 -9.83 -10.04 -17.33
CA LEU A 39 -8.48 -10.08 -17.90
C LEU A 39 -8.07 -8.70 -18.42
N ASN A 40 -9.02 -7.99 -19.03
CA ASN A 40 -8.86 -6.68 -19.61
C ASN A 40 -9.91 -5.72 -19.00
N PRO A 41 -9.70 -5.25 -17.75
CA PRO A 41 -10.58 -4.25 -17.16
C PRO A 41 -10.69 -3.00 -18.04
N PRO A 42 -11.91 -2.48 -18.24
CA PRO A 42 -12.11 -1.30 -19.06
C PRO A 42 -11.40 -0.08 -18.45
N THR A 43 -10.97 0.83 -19.31
CA THR A 43 -10.44 2.13 -18.90
C THR A 43 -11.46 3.21 -19.24
N ALA A 44 -11.62 4.20 -18.36
CA ALA A 44 -12.39 5.39 -18.65
C ALA A 44 -11.70 6.61 -18.06
N THR A 45 -11.98 7.78 -18.64
CA THR A 45 -11.43 9.06 -18.17
C THR A 45 -12.07 9.53 -16.87
N ASP A 46 -13.28 9.08 -16.57
CA ASP A 46 -14.10 9.52 -15.44
C ASP A 46 -14.28 8.44 -14.36
N HIS A 47 -13.84 7.20 -14.61
CA HIS A 47 -13.94 6.08 -13.67
C HIS A 47 -12.66 5.26 -13.58
N ILE A 48 -12.31 4.84 -12.37
CA ILE A 48 -11.32 3.80 -12.11
C ILE A 48 -12.06 2.47 -12.06
N PHE A 49 -11.56 1.49 -12.79
CA PHE A 49 -12.04 0.12 -12.72
C PHE A 49 -11.00 -0.77 -12.07
N ALA A 50 -11.47 -1.74 -11.29
CA ALA A 50 -10.62 -2.79 -10.77
C ALA A 50 -11.39 -4.10 -10.70
N ALA A 51 -10.74 -5.16 -11.17
CA ALA A 51 -11.28 -6.51 -11.12
C ALA A 51 -10.60 -7.31 -10.01
N ALA A 52 -11.32 -8.26 -9.42
CA ALA A 52 -10.77 -9.26 -8.53
C ALA A 52 -11.61 -10.55 -8.58
N SER A 53 -10.99 -11.69 -8.27
CA SER A 53 -11.69 -12.95 -8.14
C SER A 53 -11.43 -13.60 -6.79
N SER A 54 -12.39 -14.39 -6.33
CA SER A 54 -12.24 -15.18 -5.12
C SER A 54 -13.06 -16.45 -5.19
N THR A 55 -12.68 -17.43 -4.36
CA THR A 55 -13.39 -18.70 -4.24
C THR A 55 -13.92 -18.91 -2.82
N SER A 56 -15.03 -19.65 -2.73
CA SER A 56 -15.64 -20.09 -1.48
C SER A 56 -16.63 -21.23 -1.75
N ARG A 57 -16.88 -22.11 -0.77
CA ARG A 57 -17.97 -23.09 -0.83
C ARG A 57 -19.35 -22.42 -0.84
N ASP A 58 -19.44 -21.26 -0.18
CA ASP A 58 -20.60 -20.40 -0.19
C ASP A 58 -20.47 -19.34 -1.30
N MET A 59 -21.51 -19.22 -2.12
CA MET A 59 -21.55 -18.35 -3.30
C MET A 59 -21.47 -16.87 -2.95
N ASP A 60 -22.23 -16.43 -1.95
CA ASP A 60 -22.30 -15.02 -1.55
C ASP A 60 -21.00 -14.58 -0.86
N LEU A 61 -20.36 -15.47 -0.12
CA LEU A 61 -19.03 -15.25 0.42
C LEU A 61 -17.97 -15.14 -0.67
N ALA A 62 -18.06 -15.92 -1.77
CA ALA A 62 -17.16 -15.76 -2.91
C ALA A 62 -17.30 -14.36 -3.54
N ILE A 63 -18.54 -13.90 -3.76
CA ILE A 63 -18.84 -12.56 -4.28
C ILE A 63 -18.32 -11.48 -3.33
N THR A 64 -18.57 -11.63 -2.03
CA THR A 64 -18.17 -10.65 -1.02
C THR A 64 -16.65 -10.51 -0.97
N LYS A 65 -15.91 -11.63 -0.96
CA LYS A 65 -14.45 -11.61 -0.97
C LYS A 65 -13.90 -10.97 -2.25
N ALA A 66 -14.44 -11.34 -3.42
CA ALA A 66 -14.03 -10.77 -4.70
C ALA A 66 -14.33 -9.27 -4.76
N THR A 67 -15.50 -8.84 -4.29
CA THR A 67 -15.88 -7.42 -4.22
C THR A 67 -14.95 -6.63 -3.31
N THR A 68 -14.66 -7.14 -2.11
CA THR A 68 -13.76 -6.49 -1.16
C THR A 68 -12.35 -6.32 -1.73
N GLU A 69 -11.81 -7.34 -2.39
CA GLU A 69 -10.49 -7.22 -3.02
C GLU A 69 -10.51 -6.25 -4.22
N ALA A 70 -11.58 -6.24 -5.04
CA ALA A 70 -11.72 -5.27 -6.13
C ALA A 70 -11.78 -3.83 -5.61
N ARG A 71 -12.47 -3.58 -4.49
CA ARG A 71 -12.48 -2.27 -3.81
C ARG A 71 -11.10 -1.89 -3.27
N ALA A 72 -10.37 -2.84 -2.71
CA ALA A 72 -9.00 -2.61 -2.28
C ALA A 72 -8.08 -2.25 -3.47
N ASN A 73 -8.29 -2.86 -4.64
CA ASN A 73 -7.58 -2.49 -5.86
C ASN A 73 -7.90 -1.06 -6.33
N ILE A 74 -9.16 -0.61 -6.23
CA ILE A 74 -9.53 0.80 -6.48
C ILE A 74 -8.74 1.73 -5.56
N ALA A 75 -8.73 1.45 -4.25
CA ALA A 75 -8.02 2.28 -3.28
C ALA A 75 -6.52 2.40 -3.59
N ARG A 76 -5.88 1.29 -4.00
CA ARG A 76 -4.47 1.27 -4.43
C ARG A 76 -4.24 2.12 -5.68
N ASN A 77 -5.11 2.04 -6.68
CA ASN A 77 -5.00 2.85 -7.90
C ASN A 77 -5.08 4.36 -7.59
N ILE A 78 -5.96 4.75 -6.65
CA ILE A 78 -6.10 6.14 -6.20
C ILE A 78 -4.85 6.59 -5.45
N GLU A 79 -4.33 5.77 -4.54
CA GLU A 79 -3.08 6.03 -3.84
C GLU A 79 -1.91 6.23 -4.81
N VAL A 80 -1.79 5.40 -5.85
CA VAL A 80 -0.77 5.57 -6.90
C VAL A 80 -0.93 6.92 -7.64
N LYS A 81 -2.15 7.29 -8.03
CA LYS A 81 -2.41 8.56 -8.72
C LYS A 81 -2.09 9.76 -7.83
N ILE A 82 -2.48 9.72 -6.57
CA ILE A 82 -2.22 10.78 -5.59
C ILE A 82 -0.72 10.87 -5.26
N ASN A 83 -0.02 9.74 -5.08
CA ASN A 83 1.43 9.73 -4.87
C ASN A 83 2.19 10.27 -6.08
N SER A 84 1.72 10.00 -7.31
CA SER A 84 2.29 10.61 -8.51
C SER A 84 2.11 12.13 -8.51
N MET A 85 0.95 12.62 -8.04
CA MET A 85 0.68 14.05 -7.91
C MET A 85 1.55 14.70 -6.85
N GLN A 86 1.79 13.99 -5.74
CA GLN A 86 2.71 14.43 -4.68
C GLN A 86 4.12 14.66 -5.23
N LYS A 87 4.63 13.71 -6.02
CA LYS A 87 5.96 13.80 -6.62
C LYS A 87 6.08 14.99 -7.57
N LYS A 88 5.10 15.18 -8.46
CA LYS A 88 5.05 16.36 -9.34
C LYS A 88 5.05 17.65 -8.51
N PHE A 89 4.26 17.70 -7.44
CA PHE A 89 4.26 18.84 -6.54
C PHE A 89 5.65 19.10 -5.94
N GLU A 90 6.31 18.07 -5.39
CA GLU A 90 7.66 18.17 -4.82
C GLU A 90 8.69 18.67 -5.84
N GLU A 91 8.57 18.24 -7.11
CA GLU A 91 9.40 18.71 -8.22
C GLU A 91 9.15 20.19 -8.54
N GLU A 92 7.91 20.67 -8.46
CA GLU A 92 7.53 22.05 -8.79
C GLU A 92 7.84 23.07 -7.68
N VAL A 93 7.74 22.68 -6.40
CA VAL A 93 7.97 23.61 -5.26
C VAL A 93 9.34 23.47 -4.59
N GLY A 94 10.11 22.43 -4.92
CA GLY A 94 11.42 22.14 -4.35
C GLY A 94 11.39 21.37 -3.02
N GLN A 95 12.47 20.63 -2.73
CA GLN A 95 12.57 19.66 -1.62
C GLN A 95 12.84 20.28 -0.23
N GLY A 96 12.88 21.60 -0.09
CA GLY A 96 13.26 22.29 1.16
C GLY A 96 12.15 22.31 2.22
N GLU A 97 12.41 21.70 3.39
CA GLU A 97 11.59 21.67 4.62
C GLU A 97 10.10 21.33 4.45
N ASN A 98 9.78 20.05 4.22
CA ASN A 98 8.42 19.61 3.94
C ASN A 98 7.98 18.30 4.65
N SER A 99 8.66 17.82 5.70
CA SER A 99 8.25 16.56 6.37
C SER A 99 6.81 16.60 6.90
N GLU A 100 6.37 17.75 7.42
CA GLU A 100 5.00 18.00 7.84
C GLU A 100 4.03 18.03 6.65
N PHE A 101 4.44 18.63 5.52
CA PHE A 101 3.68 18.65 4.27
C PHE A 101 3.47 17.22 3.73
N LEU A 102 4.54 16.41 3.66
CA LEU A 102 4.48 15.02 3.22
C LEU A 102 3.55 14.19 4.10
N SER A 103 3.62 14.40 5.42
CA SER A 103 2.78 13.73 6.40
C SER A 103 1.29 14.07 6.20
N GLN A 104 0.97 15.35 6.02
CA GLN A 104 -0.40 15.83 5.79
C GLN A 104 -0.97 15.35 4.45
N PHE A 105 -0.15 15.37 3.39
CA PHE A 105 -0.52 14.83 2.08
C PHE A 105 -0.78 13.32 2.19
N THR A 106 0.11 12.56 2.83
CA THR A 106 -0.05 11.13 3.09
C THR A 106 -1.33 10.83 3.90
N GLN A 107 -1.62 11.62 4.92
CA GLN A 107 -2.83 11.45 5.75
C GLN A 107 -4.11 11.73 4.94
N ALA A 108 -4.09 12.74 4.08
CA ALA A 108 -5.18 13.01 3.14
C ALA A 108 -5.41 11.80 2.23
N THR A 109 -4.34 11.29 1.60
CA THR A 109 -4.36 10.09 0.74
C THR A 109 -5.00 8.90 1.45
N LYS A 110 -4.55 8.57 2.67
CA LYS A 110 -5.08 7.44 3.46
C LYS A 110 -6.57 7.60 3.78
N THR A 111 -6.98 8.81 4.17
CA THR A 111 -8.37 9.13 4.52
C THR A 111 -9.29 8.93 3.32
N ILE A 112 -8.84 9.34 2.13
CA ILE A 112 -9.62 9.22 0.90
C ILE A 112 -9.69 7.75 0.50
N ALA A 113 -8.55 7.07 0.36
CA ALA A 113 -8.49 5.65 0.02
C ALA A 113 -9.45 4.78 0.88
N SER A 114 -9.63 5.14 2.16
CA SER A 114 -10.56 4.49 3.07
C SER A 114 -12.04 4.83 2.80
N LYS A 115 -12.38 6.08 2.44
CA LYS A 115 -13.75 6.49 2.06
C LYS A 115 -14.20 5.88 0.73
N GLU A 116 -13.29 5.62 -0.20
CA GLU A 116 -13.64 5.10 -1.53
C GLU A 116 -14.16 3.65 -1.50
N LEU A 117 -13.82 2.91 -0.43
CA LEU A 117 -14.42 1.60 -0.15
C LEU A 117 -15.95 1.68 -0.09
N THR A 118 -16.50 2.84 0.31
CA THR A 118 -17.94 3.08 0.44
C THR A 118 -18.58 3.63 -0.85
N GLY A 119 -17.87 4.44 -1.64
CA GLY A 119 -18.41 5.04 -2.87
C GLY A 119 -18.29 4.17 -4.13
N SER A 120 -17.63 3.02 -4.02
CA SER A 120 -17.39 2.10 -5.13
C SER A 120 -18.57 1.15 -5.41
N GLN A 121 -18.88 0.95 -6.69
CA GLN A 121 -20.02 0.17 -7.16
C GLN A 121 -19.59 -1.04 -7.97
N ILE A 122 -20.28 -2.17 -7.81
CA ILE A 122 -20.08 -3.34 -8.69
C ILE A 122 -20.61 -2.99 -10.08
N SER A 123 -19.73 -3.00 -11.07
CA SER A 123 -20.07 -2.79 -12.48
C SER A 123 -20.50 -4.10 -13.14
N GLN A 124 -19.73 -5.18 -12.90
CA GLN A 124 -19.99 -6.50 -13.47
C GLN A 124 -19.61 -7.59 -12.46
N LYS A 125 -20.27 -8.74 -12.55
CA LYS A 125 -19.90 -9.95 -11.80
C LYS A 125 -20.19 -11.19 -12.62
N LYS A 126 -19.39 -12.24 -12.42
CA LYS A 126 -19.60 -13.58 -13.00
C LYS A 126 -19.30 -14.63 -11.96
N LEU A 127 -20.13 -15.66 -11.91
CA LEU A 127 -19.97 -16.81 -11.03
C LEU A 127 -19.77 -18.04 -11.89
N ILE A 128 -18.78 -18.86 -11.54
CA ILE A 128 -18.57 -20.16 -12.14
C ILE A 128 -18.37 -21.21 -11.04
N LYS A 129 -18.71 -22.46 -11.36
CA LYS A 129 -18.39 -23.59 -10.50
C LYS A 129 -16.90 -23.93 -10.66
N ASP A 130 -16.21 -24.10 -9.55
CA ASP A 130 -14.78 -24.38 -9.49
C ASP A 130 -14.54 -25.58 -8.57
N GLY A 131 -14.72 -26.77 -9.15
CA GLY A 131 -14.78 -28.03 -8.40
C GLY A 131 -15.95 -28.06 -7.40
N SER A 132 -15.61 -28.11 -6.10
CA SER A 132 -16.57 -28.06 -4.98
C SER A 132 -16.82 -26.65 -4.44
N ASN A 133 -16.20 -25.63 -5.03
CA ASN A 133 -16.36 -24.23 -4.66
C ASN A 133 -17.09 -23.44 -5.76
N TRP A 134 -17.56 -22.26 -5.40
CA TRP A 134 -17.89 -21.17 -6.31
C TRP A 134 -16.67 -20.29 -6.50
N ARG A 135 -16.47 -19.82 -7.73
CA ARG A 135 -15.55 -18.72 -8.05
C ARG A 135 -16.34 -17.52 -8.53
N ALA A 136 -16.15 -16.39 -7.88
CA ALA A 136 -16.71 -15.11 -8.29
C ALA A 136 -15.62 -14.26 -8.92
N TYR A 137 -15.88 -13.72 -10.11
CA TYR A 137 -15.18 -12.60 -10.70
C TYR A 137 -16.03 -11.36 -10.47
N VAL A 138 -15.43 -10.25 -10.05
CA VAL A 138 -16.13 -8.99 -9.81
C VAL A 138 -15.31 -7.86 -10.40
N LEU A 139 -15.97 -6.97 -11.13
CA LEU A 139 -15.46 -5.68 -11.58
C LEU A 139 -16.14 -4.59 -10.79
N VAL A 140 -15.35 -3.76 -10.13
CA VAL A 140 -15.81 -2.57 -9.42
C VAL A 140 -15.42 -1.33 -10.21
N LYS A 141 -16.29 -0.33 -10.21
CA LYS A 141 -16.03 1.00 -10.75
C LYS A 141 -16.11 2.07 -9.66
N TYR A 142 -15.32 3.12 -9.81
CA TYR A 142 -15.28 4.25 -8.90
C TYR A 142 -15.12 5.56 -9.66
N PRO A 143 -15.97 6.58 -9.43
CA PRO A 143 -15.87 7.86 -10.14
C PRO A 143 -14.61 8.64 -9.71
N ILE A 144 -13.71 8.90 -10.66
CA ILE A 144 -12.42 9.60 -10.43
C ILE A 144 -12.63 10.96 -9.76
N GLY A 145 -13.64 11.70 -10.21
CA GLY A 145 -13.89 13.05 -9.69
C GLY A 145 -14.38 13.08 -8.23
N ALA A 146 -14.99 12.01 -7.72
CA ALA A 146 -15.34 11.92 -6.30
C ALA A 146 -14.08 11.82 -5.41
N ALA A 147 -13.09 11.01 -5.83
CA ALA A 147 -11.80 10.90 -5.15
C ALA A 147 -11.06 12.24 -5.14
N GLN A 148 -10.98 12.86 -6.32
CA GLN A 148 -10.27 14.11 -6.53
C GLN A 148 -10.93 15.27 -5.77
N LYS A 149 -12.27 15.34 -5.73
CA LYS A 149 -13.01 16.32 -4.92
C LYS A 149 -12.78 16.12 -3.43
N ALA A 150 -12.82 14.87 -2.95
CA ALA A 150 -12.53 14.54 -1.56
C ALA A 150 -11.08 14.91 -1.19
N PHE A 151 -10.14 14.72 -2.13
CA PHE A 151 -8.76 15.12 -2.01
C PHE A 151 -8.60 16.65 -1.94
N LEU A 152 -9.13 17.39 -2.93
CA LEU A 152 -9.10 18.85 -2.93
C LEU A 152 -9.67 19.42 -1.64
N LYS A 153 -10.83 18.93 -1.20
CA LYS A 153 -11.42 19.38 0.07
C LYS A 153 -10.46 19.17 1.25
N LYS A 154 -9.82 18.00 1.32
CA LYS A 154 -8.94 17.68 2.44
C LYS A 154 -7.65 18.51 2.41
N ILE A 155 -7.14 18.83 1.23
CA ILE A 155 -5.98 19.70 1.06
C ILE A 155 -6.34 21.17 1.34
N SER A 156 -7.52 21.63 0.91
CA SER A 156 -8.00 23.00 1.17
C SER A 156 -8.28 23.28 2.64
N ASP A 157 -8.63 22.26 3.42
CA ASP A 157 -8.78 22.37 4.88
C ASP A 157 -7.45 22.74 5.57
N ASN A 158 -6.30 22.69 4.87
CA ASN A 158 -5.00 23.11 5.38
C ASN A 158 -4.44 24.31 4.60
N THR A 159 -4.50 25.50 5.19
CA THR A 159 -4.13 26.77 4.56
C THR A 159 -2.70 26.81 4.03
N ASN A 160 -1.73 26.23 4.74
CA ASN A 160 -0.32 26.24 4.34
C ASN A 160 -0.07 25.29 3.15
N LEU A 161 -0.63 24.08 3.23
CA LEU A 161 -0.58 23.06 2.18
C LEU A 161 -1.23 23.59 0.90
N TYR A 162 -2.44 24.13 1.03
CA TYR A 162 -3.22 24.69 -0.06
C TYR A 162 -2.53 25.88 -0.73
N THR A 163 -1.94 26.80 0.04
CA THR A 163 -1.30 28.00 -0.51
C THR A 163 -0.11 27.67 -1.41
N ARG A 164 0.66 26.63 -1.07
CA ARG A 164 1.78 26.14 -1.88
C ARG A 164 1.30 25.25 -3.03
N PHE A 165 0.31 24.40 -2.78
CA PHE A 165 -0.20 23.47 -3.78
C PHE A 165 -0.95 24.20 -4.91
N ARG A 166 -1.74 25.22 -4.60
CA ARG A 166 -2.58 25.92 -5.58
C ARG A 166 -1.81 26.60 -6.73
N SER A 167 -0.52 26.91 -6.54
CA SER A 167 0.32 27.50 -7.57
C SER A 167 0.93 26.48 -8.55
N THR A 168 0.75 25.18 -8.29
CA THR A 168 1.33 24.10 -9.12
C THR A 168 0.46 23.75 -10.32
N GLU A 169 1.09 23.30 -11.39
CA GLU A 169 0.41 22.73 -12.55
C GLU A 169 -0.35 21.45 -12.16
N ALA A 170 0.20 20.65 -11.23
CA ALA A 170 -0.49 19.50 -10.65
C ALA A 170 -1.85 19.86 -9.99
N PHE A 171 -1.93 21.02 -9.33
CA PHE A 171 -3.20 21.51 -8.76
C PHE A 171 -4.18 21.96 -9.84
N LYS A 172 -3.72 22.68 -10.88
CA LYS A 172 -4.58 23.09 -11.99
C LYS A 172 -5.14 21.88 -12.74
N GLU A 173 -4.33 20.84 -12.97
CA GLU A 173 -4.75 19.56 -13.56
C GLU A 173 -5.86 18.91 -12.71
N LEU A 174 -5.66 18.85 -11.39
CA LEU A 174 -6.62 18.30 -10.44
C LEU A 174 -7.93 19.09 -10.39
N GLU A 175 -7.87 20.43 -10.35
CA GLU A 175 -9.04 21.30 -10.34
C GLU A 175 -9.85 21.18 -11.65
N ASN A 176 -9.15 21.11 -12.78
CA ASN A 176 -9.78 20.87 -14.08
C ASN A 176 -10.51 19.52 -14.13
N ASP A 177 -9.92 18.45 -13.60
CA ASP A 177 -10.56 17.13 -13.54
C ASP A 177 -11.81 17.15 -12.65
N VAL A 178 -11.74 17.83 -11.49
CA VAL A 178 -12.89 17.97 -10.57
C VAL A 178 -13.99 18.81 -11.19
N ASN A 179 -13.66 19.91 -11.85
CA ASN A 179 -14.64 20.76 -12.53
C ASN A 179 -15.35 20.01 -13.67
N LYS A 180 -14.62 19.21 -14.46
CA LYS A 180 -15.24 18.34 -15.48
C LYS A 180 -16.24 17.37 -14.84
N TYR A 181 -15.88 16.77 -13.71
CA TYR A 181 -16.77 15.87 -12.98
C TYR A 181 -18.03 16.56 -12.42
N GLU A 182 -17.91 17.76 -11.84
CA GLU A 182 -19.08 18.49 -11.33
C GLU A 182 -20.04 18.88 -12.46
N ASN A 183 -19.51 19.33 -13.59
CA ASN A 183 -20.31 19.66 -14.77
C ASN A 183 -21.04 18.41 -15.33
N ILE A 184 -20.38 17.25 -15.37
CA ILE A 184 -21.02 15.99 -15.78
C ILE A 184 -22.16 15.61 -14.82
N ASN A 185 -22.00 15.78 -13.51
CA ASN A 185 -23.04 15.47 -12.53
C ASN A 185 -24.19 16.49 -12.50
N GLN A 186 -23.95 17.74 -12.87
CA GLN A 186 -24.99 18.76 -13.05
C GLN A 186 -25.86 18.43 -14.28
N VAL A 187 -25.27 17.82 -15.32
CA VAL A 187 -25.98 17.40 -16.54
C VAL A 187 -26.77 16.10 -16.34
N THR A 188 -26.29 15.16 -15.53
CA THR A 188 -26.96 13.85 -15.30
C THR A 188 -28.07 13.88 -14.26
N ASN A 189 -28.19 14.94 -13.45
CA ASN A 189 -29.26 15.15 -12.46
C ASN A 189 -30.43 15.98 -13.01
N HIS A 190 -30.88 15.74 -14.24
CA HIS A 190 -32.16 16.26 -14.73
C HIS A 190 -33.30 15.29 -14.39
N PRO A 191 -34.23 15.64 -13.49
CA PRO A 191 -35.57 15.09 -13.53
C PRO A 191 -36.33 15.71 -14.72
N VAL A 192 -37.04 14.85 -15.44
CA VAL A 192 -37.94 15.21 -16.54
C VAL A 192 -39.12 16.05 -16.01
N VAL A 193 -39.25 17.27 -16.56
CA VAL A 193 -40.46 18.15 -16.68
C VAL A 193 -40.90 18.81 -15.36
N GLU A 194 -41.01 20.14 -15.25
CA GLU A 194 -41.91 21.02 -16.01
C GLU A 194 -41.42 22.48 -16.08
N ASN A 195 -41.67 23.10 -17.24
CA ASN A 195 -41.47 24.52 -17.54
C ASN A 195 -42.29 25.44 -16.61
N LYS A 196 -41.70 26.57 -16.16
CA LYS A 196 -42.34 27.91 -16.18
C LYS A 196 -41.37 29.04 -15.77
N VAL A 197 -41.01 29.84 -16.78
CA VAL A 197 -40.95 31.32 -16.84
C VAL A 197 -40.73 32.09 -15.52
N ALA A 198 -39.62 32.82 -15.40
CA ALA A 198 -39.54 34.30 -15.46
C ALA A 198 -38.17 34.80 -14.96
N LYS A 199 -37.60 35.77 -15.68
CA LYS A 199 -36.42 36.55 -15.32
C LYS A 199 -36.69 37.44 -14.11
N GLU A 200 -35.71 37.63 -13.22
CA GLU A 200 -35.39 38.96 -12.70
C GLU A 200 -33.94 39.06 -12.17
N VAL A 201 -33.39 40.27 -12.33
CA VAL A 201 -32.02 40.74 -12.10
C VAL A 201 -31.93 41.37 -10.72
N VAL A 202 -30.91 41.04 -9.90
CA VAL A 202 -30.30 41.92 -8.86
C VAL A 202 -28.92 41.35 -8.54
N GLU A 203 -27.82 41.89 -9.07
CA GLU A 203 -26.98 42.98 -8.51
C GLU A 203 -25.88 42.50 -7.54
N GLU A 204 -24.70 42.99 -7.87
CA GLU A 204 -23.36 42.80 -7.31
C GLU A 204 -23.25 43.23 -5.84
N ILE A 205 -22.63 42.38 -5.00
CA ILE A 205 -21.89 42.88 -3.82
C ILE A 205 -20.65 41.99 -3.61
N ALA A 206 -19.51 42.52 -4.02
CA ALA A 206 -18.20 42.07 -3.55
C ALA A 206 -18.08 42.30 -2.03
N GLN A 207 -17.60 41.31 -1.29
CA GLN A 207 -17.11 41.52 0.08
C GLN A 207 -15.69 40.99 0.25
N PRO A 208 -14.87 41.70 1.04
CA PRO A 208 -13.42 41.72 0.90
C PRO A 208 -12.73 40.55 1.60
N ALA A 209 -11.53 40.23 1.14
CA ALA A 209 -10.64 39.25 1.76
C ALA A 209 -10.37 39.60 3.24
N PRO A 210 -10.38 38.61 4.16
CA PRO A 210 -9.99 38.83 5.55
C PRO A 210 -8.49 39.16 5.67
N PRO A 211 -8.09 39.94 6.68
CA PRO A 211 -6.73 40.45 6.81
C PRO A 211 -5.74 39.34 7.18
N VAL A 212 -4.55 39.42 6.59
CA VAL A 212 -3.38 38.59 6.89
C VAL A 212 -2.99 38.77 8.37
N PRO A 213 -2.86 37.69 9.18
CA PRO A 213 -2.32 37.81 10.52
C PRO A 213 -0.82 38.14 10.49
N PRO A 214 -0.31 38.90 11.47
CA PRO A 214 1.07 39.39 11.46
C PRO A 214 2.09 38.25 11.59
N VAL A 215 3.19 38.40 10.85
CA VAL A 215 4.38 37.55 10.87
C VAL A 215 4.89 37.42 12.31
N VAL A 216 4.84 36.21 12.87
CA VAL A 216 5.53 35.87 14.12
C VAL A 216 7.03 35.70 13.81
N PRO A 217 7.94 36.37 14.54
CA PRO A 217 9.38 36.24 14.31
C PRO A 217 9.89 34.82 14.60
N PRO A 218 11.01 34.41 13.96
CA PRO A 218 11.48 33.03 14.00
C PRO A 218 11.89 32.61 15.42
N THR A 219 11.31 31.51 15.88
CA THR A 219 11.70 30.82 17.12
C THR A 219 13.14 30.29 16.97
N PRO A 220 14.03 30.44 17.97
CA PRO A 220 15.42 30.02 17.89
C PRO A 220 15.57 28.49 17.67
N PRO A 221 16.69 28.04 17.07
CA PRO A 221 16.84 26.70 16.53
C PRO A 221 16.82 25.64 17.65
N VAL A 222 15.95 24.66 17.51
CA VAL A 222 15.95 23.46 18.35
C VAL A 222 17.22 22.66 18.04
N LYS A 223 18.02 22.46 19.08
CA LYS A 223 19.28 21.71 19.07
C LYS A 223 19.02 20.23 18.71
N PRO A 224 19.87 19.59 17.88
CA PRO A 224 19.59 18.25 17.36
C PRO A 224 19.57 17.21 18.48
N SER A 225 18.43 16.54 18.65
CA SER A 225 18.33 15.29 19.38
C SER A 225 19.00 14.19 18.56
N ILE A 226 20.01 13.56 19.14
CA ILE A 226 20.87 12.54 18.53
C ILE A 226 20.01 11.40 17.96
N GLU A 227 19.98 11.27 16.63
CA GLU A 227 19.43 10.11 15.93
C GLU A 227 20.30 8.89 16.18
N LYS A 228 19.70 7.86 16.75
CA LYS A 228 20.29 6.52 16.89
C LYS A 228 20.41 5.96 15.47
N THR A 229 21.61 5.97 14.89
CA THR A 229 21.85 5.43 13.55
C THR A 229 21.58 3.93 13.54
N ASN A 230 20.55 3.51 12.81
CA ASN A 230 20.22 2.10 12.68
C ASN A 230 21.35 1.35 11.94
N PRO A 231 21.66 0.11 12.31
CA PRO A 231 22.77 -0.63 11.72
C PRO A 231 22.52 -0.93 10.24
N VAL A 232 23.46 -0.56 9.38
CA VAL A 232 23.52 -0.98 7.97
C VAL A 232 24.24 -2.34 7.91
N ILE A 233 23.59 -3.32 7.30
CA ILE A 233 24.14 -4.67 7.14
C ILE A 233 24.42 -4.89 5.64
N SER A 234 25.69 -5.08 5.30
CA SER A 234 26.10 -5.42 3.92
C SER A 234 26.26 -6.93 3.78
N ILE A 235 25.54 -7.51 2.83
CA ILE A 235 25.55 -8.94 2.51
C ILE A 235 25.63 -9.08 0.98
N ASP A 236 26.59 -9.87 0.51
CA ASP A 236 26.92 -10.02 -0.91
C ASP A 236 27.11 -8.66 -1.61
N LYS A 237 26.22 -8.33 -2.56
CA LYS A 237 26.27 -7.14 -3.42
C LYS A 237 25.29 -6.05 -2.99
N PHE A 238 24.70 -6.19 -1.80
CA PHE A 238 23.64 -5.34 -1.30
C PHE A 238 23.90 -4.86 0.12
N ALA A 239 23.59 -3.60 0.38
CA ALA A 239 23.54 -3.02 1.72
C ALA A 239 22.08 -2.84 2.15
N PHE A 240 21.74 -3.32 3.34
CA PHE A 240 20.40 -3.26 3.93
C PHE A 240 20.42 -2.36 5.15
N GLU A 241 19.59 -1.34 5.13
CA GLU A 241 19.42 -0.39 6.22
C GLU A 241 18.00 -0.50 6.76
N LEU A 242 17.85 -0.88 8.02
CA LEU A 242 16.55 -0.86 8.68
C LEU A 242 16.22 0.57 9.09
N VAL A 243 15.24 1.19 8.44
CA VAL A 243 14.87 2.58 8.71
C VAL A 243 13.91 2.69 9.90
N SER A 244 12.91 1.81 9.96
CA SER A 244 11.96 1.80 11.08
C SER A 244 11.20 0.48 11.18
N CYS A 245 10.79 0.12 12.41
CA CYS A 245 9.76 -0.88 12.65
C CYS A 245 8.61 -0.24 13.44
N LYS A 246 7.42 -0.22 12.85
CA LYS A 246 6.23 0.43 13.44
C LYS A 246 5.22 -0.62 13.88
N LEU A 247 4.75 -0.54 15.12
CA LEU A 247 3.66 -1.35 15.64
C LEU A 247 2.37 -0.52 15.65
N GLU A 248 1.35 -0.99 14.92
CA GLU A 248 0.04 -0.37 14.84
C GLU A 248 -1.01 -1.47 14.66
N ASN A 249 -2.09 -1.46 15.45
CA ASN A 249 -3.22 -2.39 15.29
C ASN A 249 -2.84 -3.89 15.18
N LYS A 250 -1.93 -4.37 16.05
CA LYS A 250 -1.37 -5.74 16.01
C LYS A 250 -0.68 -6.08 14.68
N LYS A 251 -0.14 -5.07 13.99
CA LYS A 251 0.68 -5.24 12.79
C LYS A 251 2.02 -4.56 12.98
N ILE A 252 3.09 -5.23 12.58
CA ILE A 252 4.42 -4.64 12.50
C ILE A 252 4.76 -4.38 11.05
N THR A 253 5.20 -3.16 10.76
CA THR A 253 5.73 -2.78 9.44
C THR A 253 7.21 -2.45 9.56
N ALA A 254 8.07 -3.28 8.98
CA ALA A 254 9.50 -3.05 8.88
C ALA A 254 9.83 -2.36 7.55
N ASN A 255 10.33 -1.14 7.61
CA ASN A 255 10.74 -0.33 6.46
C ASN A 255 12.27 -0.37 6.33
N LEU A 256 12.76 -0.74 5.17
CA LEU A 256 14.18 -0.83 4.86
C LEU A 256 14.53 -0.01 3.61
N ILE A 257 15.79 0.39 3.53
CA ILE A 257 16.43 0.84 2.30
C ILE A 257 17.47 -0.19 1.90
N ILE A 258 17.43 -0.62 0.64
CA ILE A 258 18.36 -1.59 0.07
C ILE A 258 19.14 -0.89 -1.04
N LYS A 259 20.47 -0.99 -1.03
CA LYS A 259 21.34 -0.38 -2.03
C LYS A 259 22.17 -1.46 -2.72
N ASN A 260 22.20 -1.43 -4.05
CA ASN A 260 23.17 -2.18 -4.85
C ASN A 260 24.53 -1.50 -4.70
N THR A 261 25.52 -2.22 -4.16
CA THR A 261 26.87 -1.71 -3.87
C THR A 261 27.87 -2.02 -4.98
N THR A 262 27.41 -2.52 -6.12
CA THR A 262 28.26 -2.85 -7.28
C THR A 262 28.17 -1.77 -8.36
N GLU A 263 28.97 -1.92 -9.42
CA GLU A 263 29.00 -1.01 -10.56
C GLU A 263 27.96 -1.35 -11.65
N ASN A 264 27.32 -2.53 -11.56
CA ASN A 264 26.37 -3.02 -12.55
C ASN A 264 24.96 -3.12 -11.97
N ASP A 265 23.95 -3.00 -12.82
CA ASP A 265 22.57 -3.32 -12.45
C ASP A 265 22.45 -4.79 -12.02
N LEU A 266 21.71 -5.03 -10.93
CA LEU A 266 21.51 -6.36 -10.38
C LEU A 266 20.04 -6.61 -10.10
N GLU A 267 19.59 -7.82 -10.35
CA GLU A 267 18.29 -8.28 -9.86
C GLU A 267 18.41 -8.74 -8.41
N LEU A 268 17.69 -8.06 -7.53
CA LEU A 268 17.52 -8.43 -6.14
C LEU A 268 16.33 -9.38 -6.01
N ILE A 269 16.57 -10.56 -5.43
CA ILE A 269 15.58 -11.60 -5.22
C ILE A 269 15.48 -11.89 -3.72
N ILE A 270 14.32 -11.60 -3.14
CA ILE A 270 14.03 -11.84 -1.72
C ILE A 270 13.13 -13.07 -1.59
N GLY A 271 13.56 -14.08 -0.83
CA GLY A 271 12.75 -15.27 -0.55
C GLY A 271 11.78 -15.01 0.59
N LEU A 272 10.48 -14.94 0.27
CA LEU A 272 9.45 -14.50 1.23
C LEU A 272 9.13 -15.53 2.30
N THR A 273 9.40 -16.82 2.06
CA THR A 273 9.20 -17.91 3.02
C THR A 273 10.05 -17.78 4.28
N ASP A 274 11.17 -17.07 4.17
CA ASP A 274 12.20 -16.96 5.19
C ASP A 274 12.32 -15.52 5.75
N VAL A 275 11.37 -14.66 5.39
CA VAL A 275 11.20 -13.34 6.01
C VAL A 275 10.34 -13.48 7.27
N LYS A 276 10.99 -13.36 8.43
CA LYS A 276 10.38 -13.65 9.73
C LYS A 276 10.81 -12.63 10.77
N ILE A 277 9.94 -12.39 11.74
CA ILE A 277 10.30 -11.68 12.98
C ILE A 277 10.05 -12.55 14.19
N PHE A 278 10.86 -12.34 15.22
CA PHE A 278 10.75 -12.96 16.53
C PHE A 278 10.63 -11.88 17.59
N ASP A 279 9.61 -11.95 18.44
CA ASP A 279 9.45 -11.02 19.55
C ASP A 279 10.30 -11.40 20.78
N GLU A 280 10.22 -10.62 21.86
CA GLU A 280 10.93 -10.87 23.12
C GLU A 280 10.42 -12.11 23.88
N SER A 281 9.22 -12.58 23.56
CA SER A 281 8.61 -13.78 24.14
C SER A 281 8.92 -15.05 23.33
N GLY A 282 9.63 -14.91 22.20
CA GLY A 282 9.97 -16.01 21.30
C GLY A 282 8.86 -16.38 20.31
N ASN A 283 7.80 -15.57 20.18
CA ASN A 283 6.77 -15.80 19.16
C ASN A 283 7.35 -15.50 17.77
N GLU A 284 7.08 -16.39 16.82
CA GLU A 284 7.48 -16.24 15.42
C GLU A 284 6.32 -15.69 14.58
N TYR A 285 6.60 -14.69 13.75
CA TYR A 285 5.66 -14.14 12.79
C TYR A 285 6.27 -14.16 11.39
N THR A 286 5.50 -14.63 10.43
CA THR A 286 5.88 -14.67 9.01
C THR A 286 5.36 -13.44 8.29
N VAL A 287 6.07 -13.00 7.25
CA VAL A 287 5.65 -11.84 6.46
C VAL A 287 4.31 -12.11 5.77
N SER A 288 3.40 -11.15 5.88
CA SER A 288 2.08 -11.19 5.26
C SER A 288 2.07 -10.46 3.91
N ILE A 289 2.78 -9.33 3.83
CA ILE A 289 2.95 -8.56 2.59
C ILE A 289 4.40 -8.09 2.54
N ALA A 290 5.03 -8.25 1.38
CA ALA A 290 6.34 -7.67 1.11
C ALA A 290 6.26 -6.75 -0.11
N LYS A 291 6.88 -5.57 -0.02
CA LYS A 291 7.03 -4.64 -1.12
C LYS A 291 8.51 -4.33 -1.34
N LEU A 292 8.88 -4.17 -2.59
CA LEU A 292 10.21 -3.77 -3.03
C LEU A 292 10.04 -2.76 -4.16
N ALA A 293 10.33 -1.49 -3.88
CA ALA A 293 9.96 -0.35 -4.70
C ALA A 293 8.47 -0.37 -5.08
N ASN A 294 8.17 -0.42 -6.38
CA ASN A 294 6.80 -0.50 -6.91
C ASN A 294 6.29 -1.95 -7.11
N SER A 295 7.09 -2.96 -6.76
CA SER A 295 6.67 -4.37 -6.78
C SER A 295 6.13 -4.77 -5.41
N ALA A 296 4.99 -5.45 -5.37
CA ALA A 296 4.40 -5.98 -4.14
C ALA A 296 4.02 -7.44 -4.34
N SER A 297 4.21 -8.26 -3.31
CA SER A 297 3.81 -9.67 -3.32
C SER A 297 3.04 -10.00 -2.04
N LYS A 298 1.92 -10.72 -2.21
CA LYS A 298 1.12 -11.32 -1.14
C LYS A 298 1.43 -12.83 -1.08
N ILE A 299 1.20 -13.44 0.09
CA ILE A 299 1.38 -14.87 0.37
C ILE A 299 0.84 -15.74 -0.79
N GLY A 300 1.77 -16.47 -1.44
CA GLY A 300 1.50 -17.35 -2.59
C GLY A 300 2.69 -17.47 -3.56
N TRP A 301 3.55 -16.46 -3.60
CA TRP A 301 4.80 -16.44 -4.36
C TRP A 301 5.98 -16.66 -3.42
N SER A 302 6.93 -17.50 -3.78
CA SER A 302 8.09 -17.82 -2.94
C SER A 302 9.15 -16.71 -2.94
N ARG A 303 9.08 -15.77 -3.90
CA ARG A 303 10.10 -14.75 -4.15
C ARG A 303 9.49 -13.40 -4.54
N LEU A 304 10.23 -12.33 -4.27
CA LEU A 304 9.99 -10.98 -4.74
C LEU A 304 11.24 -10.46 -5.44
N GLU A 305 11.10 -10.02 -6.69
CA GLU A 305 12.20 -9.74 -7.60
C GLU A 305 12.16 -8.29 -8.08
N LYS A 306 13.32 -7.64 -8.12
CA LYS A 306 13.44 -6.26 -8.61
C LYS A 306 14.83 -5.96 -9.15
N GLN A 307 14.89 -5.36 -10.35
CA GLN A 307 16.12 -4.75 -10.84
C GLN A 307 16.50 -3.53 -9.98
N THR A 308 17.76 -3.51 -9.56
CA THR A 308 18.36 -2.45 -8.74
C THR A 308 19.51 -1.80 -9.51
N VAL A 309 19.58 -0.48 -9.42
CA VAL A 309 20.63 0.32 -10.06
C VAL A 309 21.69 0.69 -9.01
N PRO A 310 22.99 0.62 -9.34
CA PRO A 310 24.10 1.03 -8.47
C PRO A 310 23.84 2.32 -7.70
N GLY A 311 23.99 2.28 -6.38
CA GLY A 311 23.86 3.45 -5.51
C GLY A 311 22.45 4.02 -5.32
N ILE A 312 21.46 3.58 -6.11
CA ILE A 312 20.07 4.06 -6.00
C ILE A 312 19.36 3.35 -4.82
N PRO A 313 18.84 4.10 -3.83
CA PRO A 313 18.07 3.54 -2.72
C PRO A 313 16.80 2.83 -3.22
N THR A 314 16.68 1.54 -2.93
CA THR A 314 15.49 0.74 -3.22
C THR A 314 14.71 0.52 -1.92
N PRO A 315 13.53 1.16 -1.75
CA PRO A 315 12.75 0.99 -0.53
C PRO A 315 12.11 -0.39 -0.48
N ALA A 316 12.09 -0.99 0.72
CA ALA A 316 11.41 -2.24 0.99
C ALA A 316 10.51 -2.13 2.23
N GLU A 317 9.37 -2.80 2.19
CA GLU A 317 8.38 -2.82 3.27
C GLU A 317 7.97 -4.27 3.54
N PHE A 318 8.07 -4.71 4.80
CA PHE A 318 7.60 -6.02 5.23
C PHE A 318 6.55 -5.86 6.32
N LEU A 319 5.33 -6.29 6.02
CA LEU A 319 4.19 -6.27 6.93
C LEU A 319 4.01 -7.63 7.59
N PHE A 320 3.91 -7.63 8.91
CA PHE A 320 3.62 -8.80 9.74
C PHE A 320 2.30 -8.55 10.47
N GLU A 321 1.38 -9.50 10.41
CA GLU A 321 0.06 -9.38 11.04
C GLU A 321 -0.09 -10.31 12.24
N ASN A 322 -1.15 -10.09 13.03
CA ASN A 322 -1.48 -10.89 14.21
C ASN A 322 -0.41 -10.85 15.32
N ILE A 323 0.26 -9.71 15.45
CA ILE A 323 1.28 -9.48 16.49
C ILE A 323 0.63 -9.53 17.87
N SER A 324 1.33 -10.15 18.82
CA SER A 324 0.88 -10.23 20.21
C SER A 324 0.73 -8.82 20.79
N SER A 325 -0.34 -8.59 21.54
CA SER A 325 -0.53 -7.30 22.24
C SER A 325 0.49 -7.05 23.36
N LYS A 326 1.31 -8.05 23.69
CA LYS A 326 2.39 -7.96 24.67
C LYS A 326 3.75 -7.65 24.02
N THR A 327 3.85 -7.69 22.69
CA THR A 327 5.09 -7.43 21.97
C THR A 327 5.47 -5.96 22.12
N THR A 328 6.64 -5.72 22.70
CA THR A 328 7.22 -4.39 22.88
C THR A 328 8.53 -4.22 22.10
N LYS A 329 9.13 -5.33 21.64
CA LYS A 329 10.42 -5.32 20.93
C LYS A 329 10.49 -6.48 19.94
N ILE A 330 11.29 -6.32 18.87
CA ILE A 330 11.64 -7.43 17.99
C ILE A 330 13.07 -7.88 18.28
N SER A 331 13.21 -9.13 18.74
CA SER A 331 14.48 -9.77 19.04
C SER A 331 15.30 -10.03 17.79
N LEU A 332 14.64 -10.44 16.70
CA LEU A 332 15.27 -10.79 15.44
C LEU A 332 14.32 -10.56 14.26
N LEU A 333 14.79 -9.87 13.22
CA LEU A 333 14.21 -9.86 11.88
C LEU A 333 15.17 -10.58 10.93
N THR A 334 14.68 -11.58 10.21
CA THR A 334 15.42 -12.29 9.16
C THR A 334 14.86 -11.96 7.79
N ILE A 335 15.75 -11.77 6.81
CA ILE A 335 15.39 -11.60 5.39
C ILE A 335 16.32 -12.48 4.57
N TYR A 336 15.78 -13.42 3.80
CA TYR A 336 16.58 -14.27 2.93
C TYR A 336 16.76 -13.64 1.56
N VAL A 337 18.01 -13.48 1.17
CA VAL A 337 18.43 -13.00 -0.15
C VAL A 337 18.82 -14.23 -0.96
N VAL A 338 18.06 -14.50 -2.02
CA VAL A 338 18.28 -15.68 -2.86
C VAL A 338 19.58 -15.53 -3.66
N ASN A 339 19.92 -14.31 -4.09
CA ASN A 339 21.24 -14.01 -4.64
C ASN A 339 22.30 -14.30 -3.57
N GLY A 340 23.19 -15.27 -3.82
CA GLY A 340 24.22 -15.66 -2.85
C GLY A 340 23.75 -16.56 -1.70
N GLY A 341 22.44 -16.77 -1.53
CA GLY A 341 21.87 -17.68 -0.55
C GLY A 341 22.13 -17.29 0.91
N GLN A 342 22.13 -15.99 1.21
CA GLN A 342 22.48 -15.45 2.53
C GLN A 342 21.25 -14.85 3.24
N THR A 343 21.30 -14.81 4.57
CA THR A 343 20.21 -14.24 5.39
C THR A 343 20.69 -12.98 6.11
N VAL A 344 20.02 -11.86 5.84
CA VAL A 344 20.18 -10.61 6.58
C VAL A 344 19.49 -10.76 7.94
N LYS A 345 20.16 -10.35 9.02
CA LYS A 345 19.68 -10.50 10.40
C LYS A 345 19.81 -9.19 11.16
N PHE A 346 18.69 -8.53 11.42
CA PHE A 346 18.63 -7.39 12.33
C PHE A 346 18.22 -7.87 13.71
N ARG A 347 18.91 -7.40 14.76
CA ARG A 347 18.66 -7.82 16.14
C ARG A 347 18.31 -6.63 17.00
N ASP A 348 17.62 -6.91 18.10
CA ASP A 348 17.33 -5.94 19.15
C ASP A 348 16.64 -4.66 18.64
N ILE A 349 15.61 -4.84 17.81
CA ILE A 349 14.90 -3.77 17.14
C ILE A 349 13.82 -3.18 18.06
N ASP A 350 13.97 -1.90 18.37
CA ASP A 350 12.96 -1.11 19.08
C ASP A 350 11.74 -0.85 18.18
N LEU A 351 10.53 -0.99 18.72
CA LEU A 351 9.29 -0.71 18.01
C LEU A 351 8.84 0.73 18.24
N ILE A 352 8.48 1.41 17.15
CA ILE A 352 7.84 2.72 17.20
C ILE A 352 6.33 2.49 17.30
N ASN A 353 5.74 2.84 18.44
CA ASN A 353 4.29 2.78 18.63
C ASN A 353 3.62 3.94 17.90
N VAL A 354 2.72 3.62 16.98
CA VAL A 354 1.87 4.61 16.31
C VAL A 354 0.50 4.51 16.99
N ASN A 355 0.24 5.43 17.92
CA ASN A 355 -1.04 5.52 18.62
C ASN A 355 -2.14 6.09 17.73
#